data_AF-A0A0B2VAZ2-F1
#
_entry.id   AF-A0A0B2VAZ2-F1
#
_cell.length_a   1.000
_cell.length_b   1.000
_cell.length_c   1.000
_cell.angle_alpha   90.00
_cell.angle_beta   90.00
_cell.angle_gamma   90.00
#
_symmetry.space_group_name_H-M   'P 1'
#
loop_
_entity.id
_entity.type
_entity.pdbx_description
1 polymer ?
#
loop_
_entity_poly.entity_id
_entity_poly.type
_entity_poly.pdbx_seq_one_letter_code
_entity_poly.pdbx_strand_id
1 'polypeptide(L)'
;MDGAGDSGFDFEDDGQTLSELLQDHVGLTYNDFNILPGFIDFAVSSVDLTTQLTRNITLKAPLVSSPMDTVTESEMAIAMALHGGIGIIHANFATIQDQAREVSKVKRYKQGFITSPQCIKETDTVKDLMLIKQKFGFTGTPVTATGQVGGKLLGLVTSRDVDFIPESKYPTTMIAEVMVPRERLITGNEDFTLEHAYTILESEKKGKLPIVNSRDELVALIARTDLKKARDFPCSSYDAKGQLRVGAAISTRESAKEAVKLLADAGVDVLVIVSKLPIVNSRDELVALIARTDLKKARDFPCSSYDAKGQLRVGAAISTRESAKEAVKLLADAGVDVLVIDSSQGASTYQINLLKWIKENYPNSPQVIAGNVVTQKQAKLLIDAGADGIRVGMGSGSICITQESPFQLLCFTDESDAIKVAQGVSATMRDRGSVHKFVPYLVRGIQHGFQDIGVKSITQLREYVEGGKVKFERRSQNAQVEGGVHSLHSFSYRLVKHNNRIVNVAVMAVGRAQGTAVYRVAKYARTRDIPVIADGGIRDVGYITKALALGASTVMMGGLLAGTTEAPGEYFWGPSGVRLKKYRGMGSLDAMEAHATSRDRYFTKYGPNFCWLQLIPCLRNLSVKTGEYIS
;
A
#
# COMPACT_ATOMS: atom_id res chain seq x y z
N MET A 1 0.64 -41.89 11.80
CA MET A 1 1.37 -43.09 12.28
C MET A 1 0.97 -43.24 13.73
N ASP A 2 -0.10 -43.98 14.00
CA ASP A 2 -0.48 -44.33 15.36
C ASP A 2 0.07 -45.73 15.62
N GLY A 3 1.07 -45.84 16.50
CA GLY A 3 1.64 -47.13 16.84
C GLY A 3 3.07 -47.09 17.38
N ALA A 4 3.28 -46.47 18.54
CA ALA A 4 4.21 -46.88 19.60
C ALA A 4 4.18 -45.78 20.67
N GLY A 5 3.79 -46.13 21.89
CA GLY A 5 3.77 -45.20 23.02
C GLY A 5 5.18 -44.78 23.38
N ASP A 6 5.48 -43.50 23.18
CA ASP A 6 6.65 -42.83 23.75
C ASP A 6 6.25 -42.26 25.12
N SER A 7 5.94 -43.15 26.06
CA SER A 7 5.23 -42.85 27.31
C SER A 7 6.10 -42.15 28.38
N GLY A 8 7.10 -41.37 27.97
CA GLY A 8 8.02 -40.67 28.86
C GLY A 8 8.38 -39.24 28.45
N PHE A 9 8.02 -38.80 27.23
CA PHE A 9 8.25 -37.44 26.76
C PHE A 9 6.90 -36.77 26.49
N ASP A 10 6.59 -35.75 27.28
CA ASP A 10 5.46 -34.87 26.96
C ASP A 10 5.91 -33.88 25.88
N PHE A 11 5.74 -34.28 24.62
CA PHE A 11 6.04 -33.41 23.48
C PHE A 11 5.13 -32.18 23.42
N GLU A 12 4.03 -32.14 24.19
CA GLU A 12 3.15 -30.97 24.26
C GLU A 12 3.71 -29.85 25.17
N ASP A 13 4.75 -30.14 25.98
CA ASP A 13 5.38 -29.19 26.90
C ASP A 13 6.55 -28.40 26.29
N ASP A 14 7.00 -28.69 25.06
CA ASP A 14 8.07 -27.93 24.41
C ASP A 14 7.58 -26.57 23.87
N GLY A 15 8.24 -25.51 24.33
CA GLY A 15 7.87 -24.12 24.04
C GLY A 15 6.69 -23.58 24.84
N GLN A 16 6.42 -22.29 24.66
CA GLN A 16 5.40 -21.55 25.42
C GLN A 16 4.17 -21.25 24.56
N THR A 17 2.98 -21.27 25.16
CA THR A 17 1.79 -20.68 24.53
C THR A 17 1.94 -19.15 24.45
N LEU A 18 1.18 -18.51 23.56
CA LEU A 18 1.21 -17.05 23.45
C LEU A 18 0.75 -16.34 24.74
N SER A 19 -0.13 -16.98 25.51
CA SER A 19 -0.58 -16.41 26.78
C SER A 19 0.53 -16.42 27.82
N GLU A 20 1.24 -17.54 27.97
CA GLU A 20 2.40 -17.68 28.88
C GLU A 20 3.52 -16.71 28.50
N LEU A 21 3.86 -16.62 27.21
CA LEU A 21 4.89 -15.69 26.71
C LEU A 21 4.61 -14.23 27.11
N LEU A 22 3.34 -13.84 27.26
CA LEU A 22 2.89 -12.47 27.55
C LEU A 22 2.36 -12.27 28.98
N GLN A 23 2.55 -13.24 29.89
CA GLN A 23 2.17 -13.15 31.30
C GLN A 23 3.10 -12.26 32.13
N ASP A 24 4.40 -12.23 31.84
CA ASP A 24 5.44 -11.57 32.66
C ASP A 24 5.36 -10.04 32.78
N HIS A 25 4.30 -9.40 32.29
CA HIS A 25 4.12 -7.94 32.24
C HIS A 25 5.21 -7.16 31.48
N VAL A 26 6.19 -7.83 30.87
CA VAL A 26 7.20 -7.24 29.99
C VAL A 26 6.60 -7.00 28.60
N GLY A 27 6.88 -5.82 28.02
CA GLY A 27 6.52 -5.52 26.64
C GLY A 27 7.45 -6.23 25.64
N LEU A 28 6.88 -6.96 24.69
CA LEU A 28 7.59 -7.67 23.63
C LEU A 28 7.39 -7.01 22.27
N THR A 29 8.49 -6.90 21.53
CA THR A 29 8.57 -6.60 20.11
C THR A 29 8.58 -7.90 19.30
N TYR A 30 8.52 -7.79 17.97
CA TYR A 30 8.62 -8.98 17.10
C TYR A 30 10.01 -9.65 17.14
N ASN A 31 11.04 -8.96 17.63
CA ASN A 31 12.38 -9.54 17.73
C ASN A 31 12.58 -10.40 18.98
N ASP A 32 11.71 -10.27 19.98
CA ASP A 32 11.96 -10.86 21.30
C ASP A 32 11.54 -12.33 21.40
N PHE A 33 10.92 -12.87 20.35
CA PHE A 33 10.46 -14.26 20.33
C PHE A 33 10.52 -14.85 18.93
N ASN A 34 10.54 -16.17 18.83
CA ASN A 34 10.33 -16.94 17.61
C ASN A 34 9.02 -17.74 17.71
N ILE A 35 8.50 -18.15 16.56
CA ILE A 35 7.42 -19.12 16.46
C ILE A 35 8.09 -20.46 16.19
N LEU A 36 7.74 -21.48 16.97
CA LEU A 36 8.30 -22.82 16.78
C LEU A 36 7.64 -23.49 15.56
N PRO A 37 8.40 -24.33 14.82
CA PRO A 37 7.88 -25.01 13.66
C PRO A 37 6.82 -26.05 14.06
N GLY A 38 5.89 -26.31 13.14
CA GLY A 38 4.85 -27.32 13.31
C GLY A 38 5.02 -28.51 12.37
N PHE A 39 3.97 -29.32 12.26
CA PHE A 39 3.92 -30.44 11.34
C PHE A 39 3.42 -30.03 9.95
N ILE A 40 4.09 -30.52 8.90
CA ILE A 40 3.83 -30.12 7.50
C ILE A 40 3.32 -31.32 6.70
N ASP A 41 2.08 -31.26 6.24
CA ASP A 41 1.45 -32.28 5.36
C ASP A 41 0.99 -31.74 4.00
N PHE A 42 1.43 -30.53 3.65
CA PHE A 42 0.89 -29.77 2.53
C PHE A 42 1.95 -28.93 1.81
N ALA A 43 1.66 -28.60 0.55
CA ALA A 43 2.51 -27.71 -0.24
C ALA A 43 2.21 -26.23 0.06
N VAL A 44 3.23 -25.37 -0.02
CA VAL A 44 3.08 -23.91 0.18
C VAL A 44 1.98 -23.28 -0.69
N SER A 45 1.76 -23.81 -1.91
CA SER A 45 0.72 -23.32 -2.81
C SER A 45 -0.70 -23.49 -2.27
N SER A 46 -0.93 -24.38 -1.31
CA SER A 46 -2.23 -24.55 -0.66
C SER A 46 -2.47 -23.57 0.49
N VAL A 47 -1.52 -22.69 0.80
CA VAL A 47 -1.69 -21.68 1.86
C VAL A 47 -2.50 -20.50 1.34
N ASP A 48 -3.65 -20.27 1.96
CA ASP A 48 -4.53 -19.12 1.72
C ASP A 48 -4.25 -17.99 2.71
N LEU A 49 -3.89 -16.81 2.18
CA LEU A 49 -3.62 -15.62 2.97
C LEU A 49 -4.78 -14.60 2.95
N THR A 50 -5.96 -15.03 2.48
CA THR A 50 -7.17 -14.20 2.48
C THR A 50 -7.51 -13.75 3.90
N THR A 51 -7.81 -12.46 4.07
CA THR A 51 -8.02 -11.85 5.41
C THR A 51 -8.91 -10.62 5.37
N GLN A 52 -9.45 -10.22 6.53
CA GLN A 52 -10.29 -9.04 6.69
C GLN A 52 -9.44 -7.79 6.93
N LEU A 53 -9.62 -6.75 6.11
CA LEU A 53 -9.11 -5.40 6.37
C LEU A 53 -10.06 -4.60 7.26
N THR A 54 -11.35 -4.67 6.95
CA THR A 54 -12.45 -4.12 7.74
C THR A 54 -13.52 -5.20 7.90
N ARG A 55 -14.60 -4.92 8.64
CA ARG A 55 -15.74 -5.83 8.79
C ARG A 55 -16.24 -6.37 7.44
N ASN A 56 -16.28 -5.52 6.41
CA ASN A 56 -16.88 -5.85 5.11
C ASN A 56 -15.88 -5.89 3.93
N ILE A 57 -14.59 -5.60 4.16
CA ILE A 57 -13.58 -5.60 3.10
C ILE A 57 -12.57 -6.71 3.39
N THR A 58 -12.52 -7.67 2.47
CA THR A 58 -11.56 -8.77 2.44
C THR A 58 -10.44 -8.46 1.44
N LEU A 59 -9.21 -8.84 1.78
CA LEU A 59 -8.02 -8.80 0.93
C LEU A 59 -7.48 -10.21 0.68
N LYS A 60 -6.82 -10.42 -0.45
CA LYS A 60 -6.15 -11.70 -0.78
C LYS A 60 -4.74 -11.80 -0.22
N ALA A 61 -4.11 -10.66 0.04
CA ALA A 61 -2.83 -10.56 0.73
C ALA A 61 -2.98 -9.65 1.96
N PRO A 62 -2.39 -10.00 3.11
CA PRO A 62 -2.52 -9.25 4.36
C PRO A 62 -1.66 -7.98 4.39
N LEU A 63 -1.51 -7.30 3.25
CA LEU A 63 -0.50 -6.26 3.03
C LEU A 63 -1.16 -4.91 2.68
N VAL A 64 -0.86 -3.89 3.49
CA VAL A 64 -1.38 -2.52 3.35
C VAL A 64 -0.22 -1.54 3.23
N SER A 65 -0.23 -0.62 2.26
CA SER A 65 0.79 0.44 2.21
C SER A 65 0.45 1.62 3.13
N SER A 66 1.45 2.15 3.82
CA SER A 66 1.28 3.22 4.81
C SER A 66 0.91 4.56 4.14
N PRO A 67 0.02 5.37 4.74
CA PRO A 67 -0.38 6.68 4.22
C PRO A 67 0.69 7.76 4.45
N MET A 68 1.82 7.64 3.76
CA MET A 68 2.95 8.56 3.83
C MET A 68 3.27 9.12 2.45
N ASP A 69 3.70 10.38 2.41
CA ASP A 69 4.06 11.09 1.17
C ASP A 69 5.26 10.50 0.42
N THR A 70 6.06 9.70 1.10
CA THR A 70 7.20 8.95 0.52
C THR A 70 6.87 7.48 0.28
N VAL A 71 5.61 7.07 0.40
CA VAL A 71 5.19 5.67 0.24
C VAL A 71 4.01 5.53 -0.71
N THR A 72 2.88 6.22 -0.47
CA THR A 72 1.62 5.86 -1.12
C THR A 72 0.93 7.03 -1.82
N GLU A 73 1.09 7.08 -3.14
CA GLU A 73 0.22 7.77 -4.10
C GLU A 73 -0.46 6.72 -5.01
N SER A 74 -1.10 7.15 -6.11
CA SER A 74 -1.88 6.26 -7.00
C SER A 74 -1.08 5.08 -7.55
N GLU A 75 0.17 5.25 -7.98
CA GLU A 75 0.99 4.17 -8.55
C GLU A 75 1.23 3.03 -7.54
N MET A 76 1.63 3.36 -6.31
CA MET A 76 1.76 2.38 -5.21
C MET A 76 0.41 1.73 -4.91
N ALA A 77 -0.67 2.51 -4.82
CA ALA A 77 -1.99 1.98 -4.48
C ALA A 77 -2.51 1.00 -5.55
N ILE A 78 -2.33 1.31 -6.84
CA ILE A 78 -2.63 0.42 -7.96
C ILE A 78 -1.81 -0.86 -7.84
N ALA A 79 -0.49 -0.75 -7.66
CA ALA A 79 0.40 -1.90 -7.60
C ALA A 79 0.05 -2.84 -6.43
N MET A 80 -0.24 -2.28 -5.25
CA MET A 80 -0.68 -3.05 -4.07
C MET A 80 -2.03 -3.74 -4.32
N ALA A 81 -3.00 -3.04 -4.89
CA ALA A 81 -4.32 -3.59 -5.18
C ALA A 81 -4.27 -4.73 -6.20
N LEU A 82 -3.45 -4.61 -7.26
CA LEU A 82 -3.23 -5.68 -8.24
C LEU A 82 -2.66 -6.95 -7.61
N HIS A 83 -1.86 -6.82 -6.54
CA HIS A 83 -1.26 -7.95 -5.83
C HIS A 83 -2.11 -8.46 -4.66
N GLY A 84 -3.36 -8.02 -4.56
CA GLY A 84 -4.30 -8.47 -3.53
C GLY A 84 -4.15 -7.82 -2.16
N GLY A 85 -3.28 -6.82 -2.05
CA GLY A 85 -3.24 -5.90 -0.92
C GLY A 85 -4.14 -4.68 -1.17
N ILE A 86 -3.84 -3.57 -0.49
CA ILE A 86 -4.47 -2.26 -0.72
C ILE A 86 -3.49 -1.14 -0.40
N GLY A 87 -3.59 -0.01 -1.09
CA GLY A 87 -2.86 1.21 -0.74
C GLY A 87 -3.74 2.26 -0.07
N ILE A 88 -3.20 2.93 0.95
CA ILE A 88 -3.84 4.07 1.62
C ILE A 88 -3.15 5.37 1.19
N ILE A 89 -3.82 6.18 0.38
CA ILE A 89 -3.32 7.48 -0.09
C ILE A 89 -3.15 8.44 1.10
N HIS A 90 -2.00 9.09 1.22
CA HIS A 90 -1.73 10.04 2.32
C HIS A 90 -2.60 11.30 2.25
N ALA A 91 -2.67 12.06 3.35
CA ALA A 91 -3.41 13.34 3.38
C ALA A 91 -2.53 14.58 3.11
N ASN A 92 -1.21 14.40 2.96
CA ASN A 92 -0.24 15.49 2.79
C ASN A 92 -0.16 16.05 1.36
N PHE A 93 -1.27 16.55 0.84
CA PHE A 93 -1.32 17.26 -0.45
C PHE A 93 -1.48 18.76 -0.25
N ALA A 94 -1.25 19.54 -1.31
CA ALA A 94 -1.50 20.98 -1.32
C ALA A 94 -3.01 21.28 -1.15
N THR A 95 -3.87 20.49 -1.79
CA THR A 95 -5.32 20.59 -1.67
C THR A 95 -5.98 19.23 -1.47
N ILE A 96 -7.19 19.21 -0.91
CA ILE A 96 -8.00 17.98 -0.75
C ILE A 96 -8.39 17.41 -2.13
N GLN A 97 -8.59 18.28 -3.11
CA GLN A 97 -8.89 17.91 -4.49
C GLN A 97 -7.74 17.10 -5.11
N ASP A 98 -6.49 17.42 -4.80
CA ASP A 98 -5.33 16.64 -5.27
C ASP A 98 -5.38 15.20 -4.74
N GLN A 99 -5.70 15.04 -3.46
CA GLN A 99 -5.88 13.72 -2.86
C GLN A 99 -7.03 12.94 -3.52
N ALA A 100 -8.16 13.59 -3.77
CA ALA A 100 -9.30 12.97 -4.45
C ALA A 100 -8.99 12.61 -5.93
N ARG A 101 -8.11 13.38 -6.60
CA ARG A 101 -7.60 13.04 -7.93
C ARG A 101 -6.75 11.76 -7.89
N GLU A 102 -5.92 11.57 -6.89
CA GLU A 102 -5.15 10.32 -6.71
C GLU A 102 -6.08 9.11 -6.51
N VAL A 103 -7.12 9.23 -5.68
CA VAL A 103 -8.15 8.19 -5.53
C VAL A 103 -8.81 7.88 -6.88
N SER A 104 -9.21 8.93 -7.61
CA SER A 104 -9.85 8.78 -8.92
C SER A 104 -8.96 8.08 -9.94
N LYS A 105 -7.63 8.32 -9.92
CA LYS A 105 -6.67 7.62 -10.78
C LYS A 105 -6.69 6.11 -10.50
N VAL A 106 -6.72 5.69 -9.24
CA VAL A 106 -6.79 4.27 -8.87
C VAL A 106 -8.12 3.65 -9.30
N LYS A 107 -9.25 4.30 -9.03
CA LYS A 107 -10.59 3.78 -9.41
C LYS A 107 -10.79 3.71 -10.93
N ARG A 108 -10.16 4.62 -11.68
CA ARG A 108 -10.21 4.66 -13.15
C ARG A 108 -9.14 3.80 -13.81
N TYR A 109 -8.21 3.22 -13.04
CA TYR A 109 -7.13 2.42 -13.58
C TYR A 109 -7.68 1.25 -14.41
N LYS A 110 -7.24 1.19 -15.66
CA LYS A 110 -7.51 0.08 -16.59
C LYS A 110 -6.16 -0.45 -17.07
N GLN A 111 -5.83 -1.68 -16.72
CA GLN A 111 -4.54 -2.31 -17.07
C GLN A 111 -4.27 -2.22 -18.58
N GLY A 112 -3.14 -1.63 -18.98
CA GLY A 112 -2.77 -1.40 -20.38
C GLY A 112 -3.13 -0.01 -20.93
N PHE A 113 -3.90 0.78 -20.18
CA PHE A 113 -4.02 2.23 -20.38
C PHE A 113 -3.04 2.96 -19.45
N ILE A 114 -2.13 3.73 -20.02
CA ILE A 114 -1.26 4.66 -19.29
C ILE A 114 -2.11 5.92 -19.06
N THR A 115 -2.61 6.11 -17.85
CA THR A 115 -3.53 7.21 -17.48
C THR A 115 -2.82 8.52 -17.20
N SER A 116 -1.49 8.51 -17.07
CA SER A 116 -0.69 9.73 -16.87
C SER A 116 0.59 9.67 -17.72
N PRO A 117 0.48 9.63 -19.05
CA PRO A 117 1.66 9.60 -19.91
C PRO A 117 2.43 10.92 -19.76
N GLN A 118 3.76 10.82 -19.73
CA GLN A 118 4.61 12.01 -19.83
C GLN A 118 4.27 12.73 -21.15
N CYS A 119 3.93 14.01 -21.05
CA CYS A 119 3.59 14.85 -22.19
C CYS A 119 4.68 15.91 -22.41
N ILE A 120 4.69 16.50 -23.59
CA ILE A 120 5.59 17.58 -23.99
C ILE A 120 4.81 18.66 -24.74
N LYS A 121 5.28 19.91 -24.76
CA LYS A 121 4.70 20.99 -25.57
C LYS A 121 5.28 20.97 -26.98
N GLU A 122 4.54 21.53 -27.92
CA GLU A 122 5.04 21.73 -29.29
C GLU A 122 6.22 22.71 -29.34
N THR A 123 6.30 23.64 -28.36
CA THR A 123 7.36 24.64 -28.23
C THR A 123 8.62 24.12 -27.54
N ASP A 124 8.57 22.94 -26.93
CA ASP A 124 9.75 22.34 -26.30
C ASP A 124 10.71 21.81 -27.39
N THR A 125 11.92 21.44 -27.00
CA THR A 125 12.99 21.06 -27.94
C THR A 125 13.23 19.55 -27.99
N VAL A 126 13.92 19.07 -29.02
CA VAL A 126 14.38 17.67 -29.08
C VAL A 126 15.30 17.33 -27.90
N LYS A 127 16.05 18.29 -27.35
CA LYS A 127 16.84 18.12 -26.12
C LYS A 127 15.95 17.74 -24.93
N ASP A 128 14.80 18.37 -24.78
CA ASP A 128 13.86 18.07 -23.69
C ASP A 128 13.29 16.65 -23.83
N LEU A 129 13.01 16.23 -25.07
CA LEU A 129 12.64 14.84 -25.36
C LEU A 129 13.75 13.84 -25.02
N MET A 130 15.02 14.18 -25.25
CA MET A 130 16.16 13.33 -24.88
C MET A 130 16.35 13.25 -23.37
N LEU A 131 16.06 14.32 -22.62
CA LEU A 131 16.01 14.30 -21.16
C LEU A 131 14.90 13.38 -20.66
N ILE A 132 13.72 13.40 -21.30
CA ILE A 132 12.62 12.45 -21.01
C ILE A 132 13.09 11.02 -21.28
N LYS A 133 13.74 10.75 -22.42
CA LYS A 133 14.30 9.43 -22.75
C LYS A 133 15.31 8.96 -21.71
N GLN A 134 16.21 9.84 -21.27
CA GLN A 134 17.21 9.53 -20.25
C GLN A 134 16.57 9.24 -18.90
N LYS A 135 15.53 10.01 -18.53
CA LYS A 135 14.84 9.88 -17.24
C LYS A 135 13.93 8.65 -17.18
N PHE A 136 13.14 8.41 -18.22
CA PHE A 136 12.06 7.42 -18.21
C PHE A 136 12.33 6.17 -19.08
N GLY A 137 13.38 6.18 -19.90
CA GLY A 137 13.74 5.04 -20.75
C GLY A 137 12.87 4.84 -21.98
N PHE A 138 11.99 5.79 -22.32
CA PHE A 138 11.15 5.77 -23.52
C PHE A 138 11.05 7.15 -24.17
N THR A 139 10.78 7.18 -25.47
CA THR A 139 10.70 8.40 -26.30
C THR A 139 9.32 8.72 -26.82
N GLY A 140 8.36 7.79 -26.71
CA GLY A 140 7.05 8.03 -27.31
C GLY A 140 6.19 8.87 -26.38
N THR A 141 6.12 10.15 -26.69
CA THR A 141 5.64 11.19 -25.79
C THR A 141 4.52 11.95 -26.51
N PRO A 142 3.29 11.96 -25.99
CA PRO A 142 2.21 12.77 -26.54
C PRO A 142 2.54 14.27 -26.45
N VAL A 143 2.26 14.99 -27.53
CA VAL A 143 2.39 16.43 -27.61
C VAL A 143 1.04 17.06 -27.34
N THR A 144 0.94 17.88 -26.30
CA THR A 144 -0.31 18.52 -25.88
C THR A 144 -0.12 20.02 -25.74
N ALA A 145 -1.19 20.79 -25.92
CA ALA A 145 -1.13 22.26 -25.85
C ALA A 145 -0.59 22.77 -24.50
N THR A 146 -0.84 22.05 -23.41
CA THR A 146 -0.40 22.40 -22.06
C THR A 146 0.92 21.73 -21.66
N GLY A 147 1.39 20.74 -22.41
CA GLY A 147 2.47 19.83 -22.00
C GLY A 147 2.06 18.85 -20.91
N GLN A 148 0.76 18.71 -20.64
CA GLN A 148 0.19 17.85 -19.61
C GLN A 148 -1.02 17.07 -20.12
N VAL A 149 -1.32 15.95 -19.46
CA VAL A 149 -2.54 15.17 -19.67
C VAL A 149 -3.77 16.03 -19.38
N GLY A 150 -4.84 15.86 -20.16
CA GLY A 150 -6.01 16.74 -20.14
C GLY A 150 -5.88 17.98 -21.03
N GLY A 151 -4.69 18.27 -21.57
CA GLY A 151 -4.52 19.24 -22.65
C GLY A 151 -4.98 18.69 -23.99
N LYS A 152 -5.37 19.57 -24.91
CA LYS A 152 -5.70 19.22 -26.29
C LYS A 152 -4.52 18.51 -26.95
N LEU A 153 -4.76 17.35 -27.57
CA LEU A 153 -3.73 16.55 -28.23
C LEU A 153 -3.33 17.19 -29.56
N LEU A 154 -2.06 17.57 -29.70
CA LEU A 154 -1.50 18.20 -30.89
C LEU A 154 -0.69 17.23 -31.76
N GLY A 155 -0.11 16.21 -31.14
CA GLY A 155 0.73 15.26 -31.85
C GLY A 155 1.31 14.16 -30.96
N LEU A 156 2.24 13.39 -31.52
CA LEU A 156 3.00 12.34 -30.85
C LEU A 156 4.39 12.33 -31.45
N VAL A 157 5.41 12.36 -30.61
CA VAL A 157 6.81 12.23 -31.04
C VAL A 157 7.37 10.90 -30.51
N THR A 158 8.19 10.21 -31.30
CA THR A 158 8.84 8.94 -30.97
C THR A 158 10.32 8.97 -31.35
N SER A 159 11.11 7.95 -30.95
CA SER A 159 12.54 7.89 -31.34
C SER A 159 12.75 8.06 -32.85
N ARG A 160 11.93 7.40 -33.67
CA ARG A 160 12.12 7.38 -35.13
C ARG A 160 12.05 8.76 -35.76
N ASP A 161 11.31 9.67 -35.12
CA ASP A 161 11.08 11.02 -35.63
C ASP A 161 12.29 11.93 -35.35
N VAL A 162 13.20 11.50 -34.45
CA VAL A 162 14.38 12.27 -34.03
C VAL A 162 15.71 11.52 -34.25
N ASP A 163 15.68 10.25 -34.65
CA ASP A 163 16.87 9.37 -34.79
C ASP A 163 17.91 9.92 -35.80
N PHE A 164 17.48 10.70 -36.80
CA PHE A 164 18.37 11.28 -37.83
C PHE A 164 18.76 12.73 -37.56
N ILE A 165 18.34 13.31 -36.44
CA ILE A 165 18.71 14.67 -36.06
C ILE A 165 20.07 14.61 -35.37
N PRO A 166 21.09 15.37 -35.84
CA PRO A 166 22.38 15.40 -35.17
C PRO A 166 22.25 16.08 -33.80
N GLU A 167 22.99 15.58 -32.80
CA GLU A 167 22.91 16.06 -31.42
C GLU A 167 23.16 17.57 -31.28
N SER A 168 23.96 18.16 -32.17
CA SER A 168 24.22 19.60 -32.22
C SER A 168 22.96 20.44 -32.47
N LYS A 169 21.92 19.87 -33.06
CA LYS A 169 20.63 20.53 -33.34
C LYS A 169 19.55 20.26 -32.30
N TYR A 170 19.78 19.35 -31.34
CA TYR A 170 18.80 19.03 -30.30
C TYR A 170 18.31 20.23 -29.49
N PRO A 171 19.15 21.21 -29.11
CA PRO A 171 18.71 22.36 -28.33
C PRO A 171 17.87 23.38 -29.14
N THR A 172 17.87 23.29 -30.47
CA THR A 172 17.29 24.31 -31.35
C THR A 172 16.06 23.80 -32.12
N THR A 173 15.99 22.51 -32.42
CA THR A 173 14.86 21.93 -33.16
C THR A 173 13.65 21.77 -32.23
N MET A 174 12.53 22.39 -32.60
CA MET A 174 11.28 22.32 -31.82
C MET A 174 10.54 21.00 -32.06
N ILE A 175 9.78 20.56 -31.06
CA ILE A 175 8.97 19.33 -31.17
C ILE A 175 7.91 19.45 -32.27
N ALA A 176 7.36 20.65 -32.48
CA ALA A 176 6.42 20.92 -33.57
C ALA A 176 6.95 20.53 -34.96
N GLU A 177 8.27 20.65 -35.19
CA GLU A 177 8.90 20.36 -36.49
C GLU A 177 9.05 18.86 -36.76
N VAL A 178 9.06 18.05 -35.71
CA VAL A 178 9.42 16.62 -35.79
C VAL A 178 8.27 15.69 -35.42
N MET A 179 7.28 16.17 -34.68
CA MET A 179 6.17 15.33 -34.22
C MET A 179 5.29 14.83 -35.38
N VAL A 180 4.63 13.69 -35.17
CA VAL A 180 3.50 13.29 -36.01
C VAL A 180 2.28 14.11 -35.58
N PRO A 181 1.71 14.95 -36.47
CA PRO A 181 0.66 15.89 -36.10
C PRO A 181 -0.69 15.18 -35.93
N ARG A 182 -1.60 15.79 -35.15
CA ARG A 182 -2.89 15.22 -34.71
C ARG A 182 -3.73 14.63 -35.85
N GLU A 183 -3.70 15.23 -37.04
CA GLU A 183 -4.50 14.81 -38.21
C GLU A 183 -4.02 13.47 -38.78
N ARG A 184 -2.75 13.11 -38.55
CA ARG A 184 -2.14 11.86 -39.01
C ARG A 184 -2.07 10.80 -37.92
N LEU A 185 -2.53 11.14 -36.71
CA LEU A 185 -2.58 10.23 -35.59
C LEU A 185 -3.87 9.45 -35.54
N ILE A 186 -3.69 8.17 -35.26
CA ILE A 186 -4.79 7.28 -34.94
C ILE A 186 -4.95 7.37 -33.44
N THR A 187 -6.16 7.70 -33.00
CA THR A 187 -6.52 7.87 -31.60
C THR A 187 -7.68 6.94 -31.25
N GLY A 188 -7.80 6.60 -29.98
CA GLY A 188 -8.98 5.92 -29.44
C GLY A 188 -9.85 6.86 -28.62
N ASN A 189 -11.11 6.47 -28.43
CA ASN A 189 -12.04 7.15 -27.52
C ASN A 189 -11.85 6.60 -26.08
N GLU A 190 -12.13 7.41 -25.05
CA GLU A 190 -12.15 7.03 -23.63
C GLU A 190 -13.05 5.83 -23.29
N ASP A 191 -14.07 5.57 -24.12
CA ASP A 191 -14.96 4.41 -24.00
C ASP A 191 -14.35 3.10 -24.56
N PHE A 192 -13.18 3.16 -25.20
CA PHE A 192 -12.61 1.96 -25.82
C PHE A 192 -12.27 0.90 -24.78
N THR A 193 -12.51 -0.35 -25.17
CA THR A 193 -11.99 -1.51 -24.45
C THR A 193 -10.55 -1.78 -24.90
N LEU A 194 -9.76 -2.46 -24.05
CA LEU A 194 -8.41 -2.89 -24.43
C LEU A 194 -8.38 -3.76 -25.68
N GLU A 195 -9.43 -4.56 -25.90
CA GLU A 195 -9.57 -5.41 -27.09
C GLU A 195 -9.68 -4.56 -28.36
N HIS A 196 -10.51 -3.52 -28.33
CA HIS A 196 -10.67 -2.63 -29.48
C HIS A 196 -9.38 -1.85 -29.75
N ALA A 197 -8.74 -1.34 -28.69
CA ALA A 197 -7.43 -0.71 -28.80
C ALA A 197 -6.35 -1.65 -29.35
N TYR A 198 -6.40 -2.94 -29.01
CA TYR A 198 -5.50 -3.96 -29.54
C TYR A 198 -5.67 -4.16 -31.03
N THR A 199 -6.92 -4.32 -31.49
CA THR A 199 -7.24 -4.46 -32.92
C THR A 199 -6.71 -3.28 -33.71
N ILE A 200 -6.88 -2.06 -33.19
CA ILE A 200 -6.39 -0.84 -33.83
C ILE A 200 -4.85 -0.82 -33.86
N LEU A 201 -4.18 -1.11 -32.74
CA LEU A 201 -2.71 -1.13 -32.70
C LEU A 201 -2.11 -2.23 -33.61
N GLU A 202 -2.82 -3.34 -33.78
CA GLU A 202 -2.42 -4.45 -34.64
C GLU A 202 -2.65 -4.15 -36.12
N SER A 203 -3.83 -3.67 -36.51
CA SER A 203 -4.17 -3.33 -37.89
C SER A 203 -3.29 -2.20 -38.41
N GLU A 204 -3.08 -1.16 -37.59
CA GLU A 204 -2.33 0.03 -37.95
C GLU A 204 -0.82 -0.12 -37.76
N LYS A 205 -0.39 -1.24 -37.17
CA LYS A 205 1.01 -1.56 -36.84
C LYS A 205 1.74 -0.44 -36.08
N LYS A 206 0.99 0.36 -35.30
CA LYS A 206 1.55 1.46 -34.50
C LYS A 206 2.06 0.98 -33.15
N GLY A 207 3.03 1.71 -32.60
CA GLY A 207 3.64 1.40 -31.31
C GLY A 207 2.87 1.95 -30.11
N LYS A 208 2.07 3.00 -30.33
CA LYS A 208 1.33 3.73 -29.29
C LYS A 208 0.00 4.23 -29.85
N LEU A 209 -1.03 4.27 -29.00
CA LEU A 209 -2.38 4.73 -29.33
C LEU A 209 -2.83 5.74 -28.25
N PRO A 210 -2.83 7.05 -28.55
CA PRO A 210 -3.39 8.07 -27.66
C PRO A 210 -4.91 7.90 -27.54
N ILE A 211 -5.44 8.11 -26.34
CA ILE A 211 -6.86 8.04 -26.02
C ILE A 211 -7.34 9.43 -25.66
N VAL A 212 -8.36 9.90 -26.36
CA VAL A 212 -8.91 11.27 -26.21
C VAL A 212 -10.38 11.23 -25.82
N ASN A 213 -10.83 12.29 -25.14
CA ASN A 213 -12.24 12.52 -24.86
C ASN A 213 -12.94 13.26 -26.02
N SER A 214 -14.22 13.59 -25.83
CA SER A 214 -15.04 14.34 -26.81
C SER A 214 -14.53 15.75 -27.14
N ARG A 215 -13.64 16.33 -26.32
CA ARG A 215 -13.01 17.64 -26.53
C ARG A 215 -11.62 17.56 -27.17
N ASP A 216 -11.22 16.37 -27.62
CA ASP A 216 -9.89 16.06 -28.17
C ASP A 216 -8.74 16.29 -27.16
N GLU A 217 -9.05 16.19 -25.87
CA GLU A 217 -8.09 16.25 -24.78
C GLU A 217 -7.54 14.86 -24.49
N LEU A 218 -6.23 14.77 -24.25
CA LEU A 218 -5.57 13.50 -23.95
C LEU A 218 -6.00 12.96 -22.58
N VAL A 219 -6.55 11.76 -22.54
CA VAL A 219 -6.98 11.05 -21.32
C VAL A 219 -5.98 9.97 -20.92
N ALA A 220 -5.53 9.18 -21.91
CA ALA A 220 -4.62 8.06 -21.66
C ALA A 220 -3.77 7.73 -22.91
N LEU A 221 -2.82 6.82 -22.76
CA LEU A 221 -1.97 6.33 -23.84
C LEU A 221 -1.86 4.81 -23.72
N ILE A 222 -2.00 4.07 -24.81
CA ILE A 222 -1.77 2.63 -24.83
C ILE A 222 -0.46 2.37 -25.57
N ALA A 223 0.44 1.58 -24.99
CA ALA A 223 1.70 1.20 -25.62
C ALA A 223 1.73 -0.28 -26.00
N ARG A 224 2.13 -0.57 -27.23
CA ARG A 224 2.26 -1.95 -27.74
C ARG A 224 3.27 -2.80 -26.96
N THR A 225 4.29 -2.17 -26.35
CA THR A 225 5.29 -2.86 -25.52
C THR A 225 4.69 -3.41 -24.23
N ASP A 226 3.76 -2.68 -23.62
CA ASP A 226 3.09 -3.12 -22.39
C ASP A 226 2.08 -4.23 -22.70
N LEU A 227 1.50 -4.22 -23.91
CA LEU A 227 0.69 -5.31 -24.44
C LEU A 227 1.52 -6.56 -24.81
N LYS A 228 2.79 -6.41 -25.23
CA LYS A 228 3.70 -7.55 -25.47
C LYS A 228 4.13 -8.21 -24.15
N LYS A 229 4.40 -7.44 -23.10
CA LYS A 229 4.72 -7.98 -21.77
C LYS A 229 3.58 -8.83 -21.17
N ALA A 230 2.33 -8.54 -21.50
CA ALA A 230 1.17 -9.39 -21.17
C ALA A 230 1.07 -10.69 -22.02
N ARG A 231 1.79 -10.75 -23.15
CA ARG A 231 1.87 -11.92 -24.06
C ARG A 231 3.04 -12.84 -23.73
N ASP A 232 4.16 -12.28 -23.25
CA ASP A 232 5.43 -12.99 -23.08
C ASP A 232 5.49 -13.88 -21.82
N PHE A 233 4.38 -14.06 -21.10
CA PHE A 233 4.15 -15.19 -20.17
C PHE A 233 2.86 -15.97 -20.52
N PRO A 234 2.94 -16.95 -21.43
CA PRO A 234 1.81 -17.80 -21.83
C PRO A 234 2.08 -19.26 -21.43
N CYS A 235 1.87 -19.66 -20.18
CA CYS A 235 1.98 -21.08 -19.84
C CYS A 235 0.85 -21.88 -20.51
N SER A 236 1.20 -22.51 -21.63
CA SER A 236 0.42 -23.44 -22.44
C SER A 236 0.76 -24.87 -22.05
N SER A 237 -0.22 -25.78 -22.07
CA SER A 237 -0.06 -27.20 -21.70
C SER A 237 0.21 -28.08 -22.92
N TYR A 238 1.32 -28.79 -22.92
CA TYR A 238 1.71 -29.79 -23.92
C TYR A 238 1.46 -31.20 -23.36
N ASP A 239 1.34 -32.21 -24.22
CA ASP A 239 1.43 -33.60 -23.80
C ASP A 239 2.89 -34.10 -23.74
N ALA A 240 3.08 -35.34 -23.26
CA ALA A 240 4.40 -35.95 -23.07
C ALA A 240 5.17 -36.25 -24.37
N LYS A 241 4.60 -35.97 -25.56
CA LYS A 241 5.26 -36.11 -26.86
C LYS A 241 5.44 -34.77 -27.59
N GLY A 242 5.11 -33.65 -26.93
CA GLY A 242 5.43 -32.31 -27.41
C GLY A 242 4.48 -31.78 -28.49
N GLN A 243 3.27 -32.31 -28.61
CA GLN A 243 2.24 -31.75 -29.49
C GLN A 243 1.23 -30.90 -28.71
N LEU A 244 0.59 -29.96 -29.41
CA LEU A 244 -0.49 -29.12 -28.88
C LEU A 244 -1.81 -29.90 -28.91
N ARG A 245 -2.62 -29.79 -27.85
CA ARG A 245 -4.01 -30.29 -27.87
C ARG A 245 -4.87 -29.41 -28.78
N VAL A 246 -5.68 -30.00 -29.66
CA VAL A 246 -6.48 -29.29 -30.69
C VAL A 246 -7.96 -29.63 -30.57
N GLY A 247 -8.83 -28.62 -30.65
CA GLY A 247 -10.28 -28.75 -30.85
C GLY A 247 -10.68 -28.26 -32.25
N ALA A 248 -11.71 -28.87 -32.86
CA ALA A 248 -12.26 -28.49 -34.16
C ALA A 248 -13.63 -27.82 -34.00
N ALA A 249 -14.01 -26.93 -34.91
CA ALA A 249 -15.32 -26.24 -34.91
C ALA A 249 -16.24 -26.81 -35.99
N ILE A 250 -17.55 -26.93 -35.69
CA ILE A 250 -18.60 -27.38 -36.62
C ILE A 250 -19.71 -26.32 -36.74
N SER A 251 -20.48 -26.36 -37.82
CA SER A 251 -21.70 -25.56 -38.01
C SER A 251 -22.91 -26.20 -37.33
N THR A 252 -23.99 -25.45 -37.08
CA THR A 252 -25.26 -25.91 -36.46
C THR A 252 -26.30 -26.41 -37.48
N ARG A 253 -25.93 -26.59 -38.75
CA ARG A 253 -26.82 -27.15 -39.80
C ARG A 253 -26.91 -28.67 -39.69
N GLU A 254 -28.01 -29.26 -40.15
CA GLU A 254 -28.22 -30.71 -40.02
C GLU A 254 -27.18 -31.56 -40.78
N SER A 255 -26.62 -31.01 -41.86
CA SER A 255 -25.51 -31.57 -42.62
C SER A 255 -24.16 -31.59 -41.87
N ALA A 256 -24.06 -30.95 -40.70
CA ALA A 256 -22.85 -30.97 -39.87
C ALA A 256 -22.77 -32.21 -38.97
N LYS A 257 -23.84 -33.01 -38.84
CA LYS A 257 -23.86 -34.24 -38.03
C LYS A 257 -22.88 -35.31 -38.57
N GLU A 258 -22.67 -35.38 -39.89
CA GLU A 258 -21.65 -36.24 -40.50
C GLU A 258 -20.23 -35.76 -40.20
N ALA A 259 -19.99 -34.45 -40.22
CA ALA A 259 -18.69 -33.87 -39.86
C ALA A 259 -18.34 -34.10 -38.38
N VAL A 260 -19.33 -34.07 -37.46
CA VAL A 260 -19.14 -34.41 -36.04
C VAL A 260 -18.66 -35.84 -35.85
N LYS A 261 -19.25 -36.78 -36.60
CA LYS A 261 -18.89 -38.20 -36.51
C LYS A 261 -17.47 -38.45 -37.01
N LEU A 262 -17.12 -37.87 -38.17
CA LEU A 262 -15.77 -37.97 -38.73
C LEU A 262 -14.70 -37.28 -37.86
N LEU A 263 -15.04 -36.17 -37.19
CA LEU A 263 -14.12 -35.46 -36.29
C LEU A 263 -13.96 -36.16 -34.93
N ALA A 264 -15.00 -36.84 -34.43
CA ALA A 264 -14.93 -37.68 -33.24
C ALA A 264 -14.08 -38.94 -33.49
N ASP A 265 -14.25 -39.60 -34.64
CA ASP A 265 -13.45 -40.77 -35.04
C ASP A 265 -11.98 -40.40 -35.34
N ALA A 266 -11.71 -39.15 -35.72
CA ALA A 266 -10.37 -38.58 -35.86
C ALA A 266 -9.73 -38.14 -34.52
N GLY A 267 -10.44 -38.26 -33.40
CA GLY A 267 -9.92 -38.03 -32.05
C GLY A 267 -9.95 -36.57 -31.56
N VAL A 268 -11.01 -35.81 -31.85
CA VAL A 268 -11.20 -34.43 -31.35
C VAL A 268 -11.92 -34.40 -29.99
N ASP A 269 -11.36 -33.66 -29.01
CA ASP A 269 -11.84 -33.66 -27.61
C ASP A 269 -12.95 -32.61 -27.27
N VAL A 270 -13.10 -31.50 -28.01
CA VAL A 270 -14.10 -30.43 -27.72
C VAL A 270 -14.57 -29.72 -29.01
N LEU A 271 -15.87 -29.36 -29.09
CA LEU A 271 -16.52 -28.59 -30.19
C LEU A 271 -17.20 -27.30 -29.64
N VAL A 272 -16.75 -26.08 -29.99
CA VAL A 272 -17.33 -24.78 -29.49
C VAL A 272 -17.26 -23.61 -30.49
N ILE A 273 -18.30 -22.73 -30.51
CA ILE A 273 -18.43 -21.44 -31.25
C ILE A 273 -18.52 -20.23 -30.26
N VAL A 274 -17.56 -19.28 -30.36
CA VAL A 274 -17.50 -17.78 -30.14
C VAL A 274 -18.32 -17.12 -28.99
N SER A 275 -17.96 -15.99 -28.33
CA SER A 275 -16.73 -15.43 -27.72
C SER A 275 -17.11 -14.23 -26.82
N LYS A 276 -18.00 -14.45 -25.85
CA LYS A 276 -18.33 -13.61 -24.68
C LYS A 276 -19.33 -14.40 -23.84
N LEU A 277 -19.12 -14.53 -22.53
CA LEU A 277 -19.99 -15.31 -21.67
C LEU A 277 -20.98 -14.38 -20.96
N PRO A 278 -22.28 -14.38 -21.33
CA PRO A 278 -23.32 -13.78 -20.50
C PRO A 278 -23.53 -14.62 -19.25
N ILE A 279 -23.37 -13.99 -18.09
CA ILE A 279 -23.82 -14.56 -16.82
C ILE A 279 -25.24 -14.09 -16.62
N VAL A 280 -26.17 -15.03 -16.49
CA VAL A 280 -27.56 -14.77 -16.15
C VAL A 280 -27.86 -15.31 -14.75
N ASN A 281 -28.80 -14.69 -14.04
CA ASN A 281 -29.27 -15.23 -12.76
C ASN A 281 -30.27 -16.38 -12.99
N SER A 282 -30.82 -16.94 -11.90
CA SER A 282 -31.84 -18.00 -11.96
C SER A 282 -33.18 -17.59 -12.60
N ARG A 283 -33.33 -16.32 -12.98
CA ARG A 283 -34.49 -15.75 -13.69
C ARG A 283 -34.17 -15.41 -15.15
N ASP A 284 -33.04 -15.87 -15.67
CA ASP A 284 -32.58 -15.65 -17.06
C ASP A 284 -32.29 -14.17 -17.41
N GLU A 285 -32.07 -13.35 -16.40
CA GLU A 285 -31.70 -11.94 -16.55
C GLU A 285 -30.18 -11.82 -16.64
N LEU A 286 -29.68 -11.09 -17.64
CA LEU A 286 -28.24 -10.81 -17.79
C LEU A 286 -27.71 -10.02 -16.60
N VAL A 287 -26.90 -10.66 -15.76
CA VAL A 287 -26.26 -10.06 -14.58
C VAL A 287 -24.81 -9.63 -14.84
N ALA A 288 -24.09 -10.25 -15.77
CA ALA A 288 -22.74 -9.82 -16.15
C ALA A 288 -22.32 -10.31 -17.55
N LEU A 289 -21.27 -9.70 -18.11
CA LEU A 289 -20.60 -10.16 -19.33
C LEU A 289 -19.11 -10.34 -19.02
N ILE A 290 -18.55 -11.52 -19.29
CA ILE A 290 -17.11 -11.79 -19.12
C ILE A 290 -16.42 -11.84 -20.49
N ALA A 291 -15.34 -11.07 -20.65
CA ALA A 291 -14.52 -11.01 -21.85
C ALA A 291 -13.15 -11.71 -21.69
N ARG A 292 -12.48 -12.00 -22.80
CA ARG A 292 -11.18 -12.70 -22.83
C ARG A 292 -10.07 -11.87 -22.15
N THR A 293 -10.16 -10.54 -22.19
CA THR A 293 -9.24 -9.68 -21.43
C THR A 293 -9.37 -9.81 -19.93
N ASP A 294 -10.56 -10.09 -19.41
CA ASP A 294 -10.77 -10.25 -17.97
C ASP A 294 -10.13 -11.54 -17.47
N LEU A 295 -10.12 -12.59 -18.32
CA LEU A 295 -9.38 -13.84 -18.07
C LEU A 295 -7.86 -13.63 -18.08
N LYS A 296 -7.32 -12.76 -18.95
CA LYS A 296 -5.89 -12.43 -18.96
C LYS A 296 -5.47 -11.62 -17.73
N LYS A 297 -6.29 -10.63 -17.33
CA LYS A 297 -6.09 -9.86 -16.09
C LYS A 297 -6.11 -10.78 -14.86
N ALA A 298 -7.08 -11.69 -14.80
CA ALA A 298 -7.16 -12.71 -13.77
C ALA A 298 -5.98 -13.69 -13.79
N ARG A 299 -5.34 -13.93 -14.95
CA ARG A 299 -4.13 -14.76 -15.03
C ARG A 299 -2.89 -14.05 -14.51
N ASP A 300 -2.69 -12.78 -14.89
CA ASP A 300 -1.47 -12.04 -14.54
C ASP A 300 -1.53 -11.51 -13.08
N PHE A 301 -2.73 -11.19 -12.59
CA PHE A 301 -2.99 -10.70 -11.24
C PHE A 301 -4.21 -11.41 -10.59
N PRO A 302 -4.10 -12.73 -10.32
CA PRO A 302 -5.22 -13.56 -9.85
C PRO A 302 -5.78 -13.14 -8.50
N CYS A 303 -4.98 -12.42 -7.71
CA CYS A 303 -5.33 -12.02 -6.36
C CYS A 303 -5.83 -10.58 -6.27
N SER A 304 -6.05 -9.88 -7.40
CA SER A 304 -6.39 -8.44 -7.39
C SER A 304 -7.56 -8.08 -6.47
N SER A 305 -7.42 -7.02 -5.70
CA SER A 305 -8.42 -6.48 -4.79
C SER A 305 -9.43 -5.60 -5.54
N TYR A 306 -10.49 -6.20 -6.07
CA TYR A 306 -11.59 -5.48 -6.72
C TYR A 306 -12.76 -5.22 -5.76
N ASP A 307 -13.47 -4.12 -6.00
CA ASP A 307 -14.78 -3.85 -5.41
C ASP A 307 -15.90 -4.55 -6.20
N ALA A 308 -17.14 -4.39 -5.74
CA ALA A 308 -18.31 -5.00 -6.38
C ALA A 308 -18.58 -4.45 -7.80
N LYS A 309 -17.98 -3.31 -8.18
CA LYS A 309 -18.09 -2.70 -9.51
C LYS A 309 -16.94 -3.12 -10.45
N GLY A 310 -16.02 -3.99 -9.98
CA GLY A 310 -14.84 -4.40 -10.73
C GLY A 310 -13.74 -3.34 -10.80
N GLN A 311 -13.79 -2.32 -9.95
CA GLN A 311 -12.74 -1.29 -9.84
C GLN A 311 -11.73 -1.70 -8.76
N LEU A 312 -10.45 -1.31 -8.92
CA LEU A 312 -9.45 -1.58 -7.87
C LEU A 312 -9.86 -0.89 -6.56
N ARG A 313 -9.63 -1.58 -5.44
CA ARG A 313 -9.86 -1.02 -4.11
C ARG A 313 -8.77 -0.03 -3.74
N VAL A 314 -9.16 1.07 -3.10
CA VAL A 314 -8.23 2.10 -2.61
C VAL A 314 -8.70 2.68 -1.29
N GLY A 315 -7.76 2.97 -0.40
CA GLY A 315 -8.00 3.72 0.80
C GLY A 315 -7.43 5.13 0.75
N ALA A 316 -7.91 6.01 1.62
CA ALA A 316 -7.35 7.34 1.81
C ALA A 316 -7.29 7.72 3.29
N ALA A 317 -6.23 8.41 3.69
CA ALA A 317 -6.05 8.93 5.03
C ALA A 317 -6.76 10.28 5.20
N ILE A 318 -7.33 10.50 6.37
CA ILE A 318 -7.95 11.78 6.76
C ILE A 318 -7.48 12.23 8.14
N SER A 319 -7.50 13.53 8.39
CA SER A 319 -7.19 14.09 9.71
C SER A 319 -8.39 14.02 10.66
N THR A 320 -8.21 14.40 11.92
CA THR A 320 -9.29 14.49 12.93
C THR A 320 -9.90 15.90 13.03
N ARG A 321 -9.53 16.84 12.16
CA ARG A 321 -10.00 18.23 12.20
C ARG A 321 -11.38 18.35 11.57
N GLU A 322 -12.10 19.43 11.88
CA GLU A 322 -13.43 19.69 11.32
C GLU A 322 -13.42 19.79 9.79
N SER A 323 -12.34 20.32 9.21
CA SER A 323 -12.11 20.35 7.76
C SER A 323 -12.01 18.96 7.11
N ALA A 324 -11.80 17.89 7.89
CA ALA A 324 -11.82 16.53 7.38
C ALA A 324 -13.20 16.12 6.84
N LYS A 325 -14.30 16.75 7.27
CA LYS A 325 -15.64 16.46 6.75
C LYS A 325 -15.77 16.77 5.26
N GLU A 326 -15.14 17.84 4.79
CA GLU A 326 -15.07 18.18 3.38
C GLU A 326 -14.22 17.15 2.60
N ALA A 327 -13.09 16.72 3.19
CA ALA A 327 -12.28 15.65 2.62
C ALA A 327 -13.04 14.33 2.49
N VAL A 328 -13.79 13.92 3.52
CA VAL A 328 -14.64 12.73 3.48
C VAL A 328 -15.60 12.79 2.30
N LYS A 329 -16.27 13.93 2.11
CA LYS A 329 -17.20 14.11 0.99
C LYS A 329 -16.51 13.94 -0.37
N LEU A 330 -15.43 14.68 -0.60
CA LEU A 330 -14.70 14.63 -1.88
C LEU A 330 -14.10 13.25 -2.17
N LEU A 331 -13.61 12.55 -1.14
CA LEU A 331 -13.05 11.21 -1.27
C LEU A 331 -14.15 10.16 -1.50
N ALA A 332 -15.30 10.30 -0.85
CA ALA A 332 -16.47 9.45 -1.10
C ALA A 332 -16.99 9.63 -2.54
N ASP A 333 -17.09 10.88 -3.01
CA ASP A 333 -17.47 11.21 -4.39
C ASP A 333 -16.47 10.63 -5.41
N ALA A 334 -15.18 10.62 -5.07
CA ALA A 334 -14.13 9.98 -5.87
C ALA A 334 -14.17 8.44 -5.86
N GLY A 335 -14.99 7.83 -5.00
CA GLY A 335 -15.19 6.38 -4.91
C GLY A 335 -14.19 5.66 -4.02
N VAL A 336 -13.68 6.29 -2.95
CA VAL A 336 -12.82 5.63 -1.96
C VAL A 336 -13.57 4.47 -1.27
N ASP A 337 -12.89 3.35 -1.04
CA ASP A 337 -13.48 2.16 -0.40
C ASP A 337 -13.33 2.21 1.12
N VAL A 338 -12.20 2.74 1.60
CA VAL A 338 -11.87 2.79 3.03
C VAL A 338 -11.20 4.11 3.42
N LEU A 339 -11.66 4.69 4.53
CA LEU A 339 -11.04 5.86 5.15
C LEU A 339 -10.21 5.44 6.36
N VAL A 340 -8.98 5.93 6.46
CA VAL A 340 -8.12 5.74 7.63
C VAL A 340 -8.02 7.07 8.37
N ILE A 341 -8.53 7.14 9.60
CA ILE A 341 -8.33 8.33 10.43
C ILE A 341 -6.90 8.31 10.97
N ASP A 342 -6.09 9.23 10.49
CA ASP A 342 -4.65 9.23 10.71
C ASP A 342 -4.29 10.14 11.88
N SER A 343 -4.16 9.55 13.08
CA SER A 343 -3.72 10.22 14.31
C SER A 343 -2.61 9.43 15.00
N SER A 344 -1.66 10.12 15.62
CA SER A 344 -0.62 9.48 16.44
C SER A 344 -1.22 8.79 17.68
N GLN A 345 -2.27 9.39 18.25
CA GLN A 345 -3.09 8.84 19.32
C GLN A 345 -4.55 9.05 18.94
N GLY A 346 -5.27 7.96 18.68
CA GLY A 346 -6.62 8.02 18.12
C GLY A 346 -7.76 8.14 19.14
N ALA A 347 -7.54 7.77 20.39
CA ALA A 347 -8.54 7.85 21.45
C ALA A 347 -8.73 9.30 21.95
N SER A 348 -9.43 10.07 21.12
CA SER A 348 -9.74 11.48 21.34
C SER A 348 -11.21 11.77 21.02
N THR A 349 -11.78 12.78 21.67
CA THR A 349 -13.15 13.23 21.38
C THR A 349 -13.30 13.66 19.92
N TYR A 350 -12.27 14.26 19.31
CA TYR A 350 -12.28 14.66 17.91
C TYR A 350 -12.48 13.46 16.96
N GLN A 351 -11.71 12.39 17.16
CA GLN A 351 -11.83 11.19 16.34
C GLN A 351 -13.15 10.47 16.55
N ILE A 352 -13.61 10.37 17.81
CA ILE A 352 -14.90 9.74 18.13
C ILE A 352 -16.05 10.50 17.46
N ASN A 353 -16.07 11.82 17.56
CA ASN A 353 -17.11 12.65 16.96
C ASN A 353 -17.09 12.58 15.43
N LEU A 354 -15.89 12.62 14.82
CA LEU A 354 -15.74 12.48 13.37
C LEU A 354 -16.20 11.10 12.90
N LEU A 355 -15.80 10.03 13.59
CA LEU A 355 -16.20 8.67 13.26
C LEU A 355 -17.72 8.50 13.30
N LYS A 356 -18.38 8.95 14.37
CA LYS A 356 -19.85 8.94 14.48
C LYS A 356 -20.50 9.70 13.33
N TRP A 357 -20.01 10.92 13.05
CA TRP A 357 -20.51 11.72 11.93
C TRP A 357 -20.34 11.00 10.58
N ILE A 358 -19.20 10.34 10.32
CA ILE A 358 -19.00 9.56 9.09
C ILE A 358 -20.01 8.40 9.04
N LYS A 359 -20.19 7.64 10.12
CA LYS A 359 -21.13 6.50 10.14
C LYS A 359 -22.59 6.94 9.99
N GLU A 360 -22.95 8.12 10.46
CA GLU A 360 -24.28 8.71 10.26
C GLU A 360 -24.52 9.15 8.82
N ASN A 361 -23.53 9.77 8.15
CA ASN A 361 -23.67 10.32 6.80
C ASN A 361 -23.34 9.31 5.69
N TYR A 362 -22.50 8.31 5.98
CA TYR A 362 -21.98 7.29 5.08
C TYR A 362 -22.04 5.90 5.74
N PRO A 363 -23.23 5.35 5.99
CA PRO A 363 -23.39 4.13 6.80
C PRO A 363 -22.75 2.88 6.18
N ASN A 364 -22.79 2.78 4.85
CA ASN A 364 -22.36 1.58 4.11
C ASN A 364 -20.94 1.70 3.55
N SER A 365 -20.61 2.85 2.95
CA SER A 365 -19.32 3.11 2.31
C SER A 365 -19.03 4.61 2.29
N PRO A 366 -17.77 5.04 2.50
CA PRO A 366 -16.60 4.20 2.77
C PRO A 366 -16.58 3.57 4.16
N GLN A 367 -15.90 2.42 4.30
CA GLN A 367 -15.63 1.81 5.60
C GLN A 367 -14.57 2.63 6.35
N VAL A 368 -14.57 2.63 7.69
CA VAL A 368 -13.67 3.49 8.48
C VAL A 368 -12.75 2.67 9.37
N ILE A 369 -11.44 2.84 9.16
CA ILE A 369 -10.38 2.35 10.04
C ILE A 369 -10.01 3.49 11.01
N ALA A 370 -10.17 3.24 12.30
CA ALA A 370 -9.84 4.19 13.35
C ALA A 370 -8.48 3.86 14.00
N GLY A 371 -7.79 4.87 14.52
CA GLY A 371 -6.48 4.71 15.13
C GLY A 371 -5.66 5.99 15.23
N ASN A 372 -4.41 5.91 15.69
CA ASN A 372 -3.76 4.69 16.17
C ASN A 372 -4.05 4.41 17.66
N VAL A 373 -4.02 3.14 18.05
CA VAL A 373 -4.18 2.71 19.46
C VAL A 373 -3.09 1.72 19.87
N VAL A 374 -2.81 1.60 21.18
CA VAL A 374 -1.87 0.59 21.72
C VAL A 374 -2.42 -0.16 22.95
N THR A 375 -3.66 0.14 23.35
CA THR A 375 -4.33 -0.47 24.50
C THR A 375 -5.77 -0.87 24.19
N GLN A 376 -6.29 -1.85 24.92
CA GLN A 376 -7.68 -2.32 24.80
C GLN A 376 -8.69 -1.21 25.13
N LYS A 377 -8.39 -0.36 26.11
CA LYS A 377 -9.26 0.77 26.49
C LYS A 377 -9.46 1.75 25.33
N GLN A 378 -8.39 2.09 24.63
CA GLN A 378 -8.46 2.96 23.44
C GLN A 378 -9.24 2.28 22.31
N ALA A 379 -8.97 1.00 22.05
CA ALA A 379 -9.69 0.23 21.04
C ALA A 379 -11.20 0.17 21.34
N LYS A 380 -11.58 -0.05 22.61
CA LYS A 380 -12.98 -0.03 23.05
C LYS A 380 -13.70 1.25 22.68
N LEU A 381 -13.10 2.41 22.97
CA LEU A 381 -13.71 3.71 22.68
C LEU A 381 -14.00 3.89 21.18
N LEU A 382 -13.07 3.49 20.33
CA LEU A 382 -13.21 3.64 18.87
C LEU A 382 -14.16 2.61 18.26
N ILE A 383 -14.13 1.36 18.75
CA ILE A 383 -15.06 0.31 18.33
C ILE A 383 -16.50 0.68 18.73
N ASP A 384 -16.72 1.13 19.97
CA ASP A 384 -18.05 1.55 20.44
C ASP A 384 -18.55 2.80 19.68
N ALA A 385 -17.65 3.59 19.10
CA ALA A 385 -18.00 4.72 18.24
C ALA A 385 -18.30 4.34 16.78
N GLY A 386 -18.14 3.07 16.39
CA GLY A 386 -18.52 2.55 15.07
C GLY A 386 -17.37 2.29 14.10
N ALA A 387 -16.15 2.08 14.59
CA ALA A 387 -15.01 1.74 13.73
C ALA A 387 -15.21 0.36 13.05
N ASP A 388 -14.93 0.29 11.75
CA ASP A 388 -15.00 -0.95 10.96
C ASP A 388 -13.67 -1.74 10.95
N GLY A 389 -12.58 -1.11 11.42
CA GLY A 389 -11.25 -1.68 11.61
C GLY A 389 -10.41 -0.82 12.56
N ILE A 390 -9.38 -1.41 13.19
CA ILE A 390 -8.52 -0.71 14.16
C ILE A 390 -7.05 -0.77 13.74
N ARG A 391 -6.41 0.39 13.65
CA ARG A 391 -4.97 0.53 13.39
C ARG A 391 -4.18 0.59 14.70
N VAL A 392 -3.23 -0.32 14.87
CA VAL A 392 -2.48 -0.53 16.12
C VAL A 392 -1.01 -0.20 15.95
N GLY A 393 -0.50 0.69 16.80
CA GLY A 393 0.92 1.03 16.89
C GLY A 393 1.17 2.51 17.14
N MET A 394 2.11 2.81 18.04
CA MET A 394 2.49 4.17 18.39
C MET A 394 3.98 4.18 18.73
N GLY A 395 4.79 4.87 17.93
CA GLY A 395 6.24 5.00 18.18
C GLY A 395 7.13 3.86 17.68
N SER A 396 6.59 2.79 17.11
CA SER A 396 7.35 1.60 16.67
C SER A 396 7.80 1.63 15.20
N GLY A 397 7.38 2.65 14.44
CA GLY A 397 7.78 2.81 13.04
C GLY A 397 9.27 3.10 12.90
N SER A 398 9.89 2.64 11.81
CA SER A 398 11.35 2.74 11.58
C SER A 398 11.92 4.17 11.51
N ILE A 399 11.05 5.17 11.52
CA ILE A 399 11.37 6.61 11.47
C ILE A 399 10.55 7.41 12.48
N CYS A 400 10.02 6.72 13.50
CA CYS A 400 9.20 7.30 14.54
C CYS A 400 10.02 7.33 15.83
N ILE A 401 10.31 8.52 16.35
CA ILE A 401 11.08 8.73 17.60
C ILE A 401 10.20 9.09 18.79
N THR A 402 8.89 8.81 18.69
CA THR A 402 7.93 9.19 19.74
C THR A 402 8.32 8.59 21.09
N GLN A 403 8.79 7.35 21.13
CA GLN A 403 9.21 6.69 22.38
C GLN A 403 10.57 7.16 22.91
N GLU A 404 11.42 7.75 22.07
CA GLU A 404 12.81 8.10 22.41
C GLU A 404 12.98 9.57 22.84
N SER A 405 11.93 10.38 22.75
CA SER A 405 12.00 11.81 23.08
C SER A 405 11.90 11.99 24.61
N PRO A 406 12.97 12.45 25.29
CA PRO A 406 12.95 12.60 26.74
C PRO A 406 11.92 13.65 27.19
N PHE A 407 11.19 13.34 28.26
CA PHE A 407 10.35 14.30 28.98
C PHE A 407 11.28 15.24 29.76
N GLN A 408 11.69 16.37 29.18
CA GLN A 408 12.39 17.40 29.96
C GLN A 408 11.37 18.22 30.74
N LEU A 409 11.11 17.82 32.00
CA LEU A 409 10.55 18.72 33.00
C LEU A 409 11.67 19.69 33.41
N LEU A 410 11.79 20.82 32.71
CA LEU A 410 12.76 21.85 33.05
C LEU A 410 12.17 22.78 34.10
N CYS A 411 12.65 22.66 35.35
CA CYS A 411 12.58 23.74 36.32
C CYS A 411 13.58 24.82 35.86
N PHE A 412 13.10 26.04 35.63
CA PHE A 412 13.92 27.16 35.16
C PHE A 412 14.74 27.77 36.29
N THR A 413 16.00 28.12 36.02
CA THR A 413 16.76 29.08 36.83
C THR A 413 17.37 30.24 36.03
N ASP A 414 17.28 30.28 34.69
CA ASP A 414 17.77 31.44 33.93
C ASP A 414 17.15 31.60 32.52
N GLU A 415 16.98 32.85 32.08
CA GLU A 415 16.27 33.24 30.85
C GLU A 415 17.08 33.05 29.53
N SER A 416 18.30 32.50 29.60
CA SER A 416 19.23 32.50 28.45
C SER A 416 19.48 31.14 27.78
N ASP A 417 18.90 30.04 28.27
CA ASP A 417 19.14 28.71 27.71
C ASP A 417 18.17 28.33 26.57
N ALA A 418 18.71 28.23 25.35
CA ALA A 418 17.97 27.80 24.16
C ALA A 418 17.89 26.26 24.05
N ILE A 419 16.67 25.72 24.17
CA ILE A 419 16.38 24.28 24.13
C ILE A 419 16.41 23.74 22.68
N LYS A 420 17.01 22.55 22.50
CA LYS A 420 16.96 21.74 21.27
C LYS A 420 16.00 20.57 21.47
N VAL A 421 14.96 20.45 20.65
CA VAL A 421 13.98 19.33 20.71
C VAL A 421 14.20 18.39 19.51
N ALA A 422 14.19 17.07 19.74
CA ALA A 422 14.26 16.07 18.67
C ALA A 422 12.91 15.99 17.92
N GLN A 423 12.93 16.10 16.59
CA GLN A 423 11.72 16.17 15.76
C GLN A 423 11.80 15.28 14.51
N GLY A 424 11.09 14.15 14.54
CA GLY A 424 10.96 13.21 13.42
C GLY A 424 12.29 12.65 12.89
N VAL A 425 12.21 11.74 11.91
CA VAL A 425 13.39 11.20 11.22
C VAL A 425 13.18 11.30 9.72
N SER A 426 14.19 11.82 9.04
CA SER A 426 14.34 11.71 7.60
C SER A 426 15.50 10.75 7.32
N ALA A 427 15.28 9.78 6.44
CA ALA A 427 16.20 8.71 6.13
C ALA A 427 16.30 8.50 4.62
N THR A 428 17.26 7.68 4.20
CA THR A 428 17.42 7.24 2.81
C THR A 428 17.25 5.73 2.72
N MET A 429 16.47 5.29 1.74
CA MET A 429 16.19 3.89 1.49
C MET A 429 16.93 3.44 0.24
N ARG A 430 17.62 2.30 0.31
CA ARG A 430 18.20 1.66 -0.88
C ARG A 430 17.11 1.29 -1.87
N ASP A 431 17.44 1.35 -3.16
CA ASP A 431 16.56 0.86 -4.23
C ASP A 431 16.20 -0.61 -3.97
N ARG A 432 14.89 -0.90 -3.93
CA ARG A 432 14.33 -2.24 -3.74
C ARG A 432 13.69 -2.80 -5.01
N GLY A 433 13.79 -2.08 -6.13
CA GLY A 433 13.12 -2.43 -7.37
C GLY A 433 11.60 -2.22 -7.31
N SER A 434 10.87 -2.90 -8.18
CA SER A 434 9.43 -2.72 -8.35
C SER A 434 8.60 -3.53 -7.35
N VAL A 435 7.52 -2.92 -6.85
CA VAL A 435 6.46 -3.53 -6.04
C VAL A 435 5.90 -4.78 -6.72
N HIS A 436 5.82 -4.80 -8.06
CA HIS A 436 5.32 -5.93 -8.83
C HIS A 436 6.17 -7.20 -8.73
N LYS A 437 7.42 -7.10 -8.25
CA LYS A 437 8.24 -8.26 -7.88
C LYS A 437 8.31 -8.45 -6.37
N PHE A 438 8.35 -7.34 -5.64
CA PHE A 438 8.55 -7.35 -4.20
C PHE A 438 7.34 -7.88 -3.42
N VAL A 439 6.11 -7.50 -3.79
CA VAL A 439 4.91 -7.98 -3.10
C VAL A 439 4.67 -9.49 -3.30
N PRO A 440 4.77 -10.06 -4.53
CA PRO A 440 4.75 -11.50 -4.71
C PRO A 440 5.80 -12.23 -3.86
N TYR A 441 7.00 -11.67 -3.75
CA TYR A 441 8.06 -12.23 -2.90
C TYR A 441 7.65 -12.22 -1.42
N LEU A 442 7.07 -11.13 -0.90
CA LEU A 442 6.57 -11.06 0.47
C LEU A 442 5.43 -12.07 0.71
N VAL A 443 4.45 -12.12 -0.19
CA VAL A 443 3.33 -13.08 -0.13
C VAL A 443 3.86 -14.50 -0.07
N ARG A 444 4.80 -14.85 -0.95
CA ARG A 444 5.40 -16.18 -0.98
C ARG A 444 6.17 -16.49 0.31
N GLY A 445 6.92 -15.52 0.82
CA GLY A 445 7.62 -15.65 2.10
C GLY A 445 6.67 -15.89 3.27
N ILE A 446 5.52 -15.20 3.31
CA ILE A 446 4.49 -15.43 4.33
C ILE A 446 3.91 -16.84 4.19
N GLN A 447 3.62 -17.30 2.97
CA GLN A 447 3.13 -18.67 2.74
C GLN A 447 4.14 -19.72 3.22
N HIS A 448 5.43 -19.52 2.99
CA HIS A 448 6.47 -20.39 3.55
C HIS A 448 6.47 -20.36 5.08
N GLY A 449 6.40 -19.18 5.69
CA GLY A 449 6.30 -19.09 7.15
C GLY A 449 5.06 -19.80 7.72
N PHE A 450 3.93 -19.78 7.01
CA PHE A 450 2.73 -20.52 7.38
C PHE A 450 2.91 -22.04 7.21
N GLN A 451 3.58 -22.46 6.14
CA GLN A 451 3.95 -23.86 5.94
C GLN A 451 4.86 -24.35 7.08
N ASP A 452 5.90 -23.60 7.43
CA ASP A 452 6.84 -23.94 8.51
C ASP A 452 6.13 -24.07 9.87
N ILE A 453 5.10 -23.24 10.11
CA ILE A 453 4.25 -23.32 11.32
C ILE A 453 3.24 -24.48 11.23
N GLY A 454 3.00 -25.05 10.05
CA GLY A 454 2.03 -26.14 9.84
C GLY A 454 0.58 -25.66 9.67
N VAL A 455 0.36 -24.44 9.18
CA VAL A 455 -0.98 -23.84 8.99
C VAL A 455 -1.26 -23.43 7.54
N LYS A 456 -2.50 -23.64 7.09
CA LYS A 456 -2.96 -23.40 5.71
C LYS A 456 -3.69 -22.07 5.54
N SER A 457 -4.10 -21.40 6.62
CA SER A 457 -4.79 -20.11 6.54
C SER A 457 -4.59 -19.24 7.77
N ILE A 458 -4.87 -17.93 7.65
CA ILE A 458 -4.82 -16.98 8.77
C ILE A 458 -5.83 -17.36 9.86
N THR A 459 -6.99 -17.87 9.48
CA THR A 459 -7.99 -18.38 10.42
C THR A 459 -7.44 -19.56 11.21
N GLN A 460 -6.86 -20.55 10.53
CA GLN A 460 -6.27 -21.72 11.19
C GLN A 460 -5.09 -21.33 12.10
N LEU A 461 -4.24 -20.39 11.66
CA LEU A 461 -3.16 -19.86 12.50
C LEU A 461 -3.70 -19.30 13.82
N ARG A 462 -4.79 -18.54 13.77
CA ARG A 462 -5.41 -17.95 14.98
C ARG A 462 -5.96 -19.02 15.90
N GLU A 463 -6.71 -19.98 15.36
CA GLU A 463 -7.27 -21.08 16.13
C GLU A 463 -6.17 -21.90 16.81
N TYR A 464 -5.06 -22.16 16.12
CA TYR A 464 -3.96 -22.94 16.66
C TYR A 464 -3.16 -22.16 17.70
N VAL A 465 -2.99 -20.84 17.53
CA VAL A 465 -2.38 -19.97 18.54
C VAL A 465 -3.25 -19.88 19.79
N GLU A 466 -4.57 -19.71 19.64
CA GLU A 466 -5.50 -19.64 20.78
C GLU A 466 -5.65 -20.99 21.50
N GLY A 467 -5.67 -22.08 20.73
CA GLY A 467 -5.72 -23.44 21.25
C GLY A 467 -4.38 -23.96 21.79
N GLY A 468 -3.32 -23.14 21.79
CA GLY A 468 -2.01 -23.51 22.32
C GLY A 468 -1.20 -24.50 21.47
N LYS A 469 -1.68 -24.85 20.28
CA LYS A 469 -0.99 -25.76 19.34
C LYS A 469 0.25 -25.12 18.70
N VAL A 470 0.19 -23.82 18.41
CA VAL A 470 1.36 -23.05 17.98
C VAL A 470 2.10 -22.58 19.21
N LYS A 471 3.36 -23.01 19.31
CA LYS A 471 4.26 -22.71 20.42
C LYS A 471 5.26 -21.62 20.03
N PHE A 472 5.77 -20.93 21.03
CA PHE A 472 6.67 -19.80 20.90
C PHE A 472 7.87 -19.96 21.81
N GLU A 473 8.98 -19.34 21.44
CA GLU A 473 10.18 -19.32 22.26
C GLU A 473 10.68 -17.89 22.41
N ARG A 474 10.98 -17.49 23.64
CA ARG A 474 11.57 -16.18 23.92
C ARG A 474 13.06 -16.19 23.57
N ARG A 475 13.50 -15.15 22.85
CA ARG A 475 14.91 -15.02 22.45
C ARG A 475 15.71 -14.35 23.54
N SER A 476 16.84 -14.94 23.89
CA SER A 476 17.88 -14.28 24.68
C SER A 476 18.53 -13.14 23.90
N GLN A 477 19.22 -12.23 24.58
CA GLN A 477 19.95 -11.13 23.94
C GLN A 477 21.00 -11.66 22.96
N ASN A 478 21.70 -12.75 23.29
CA ASN A 478 22.68 -13.39 22.41
C ASN A 478 22.00 -13.95 21.15
N ALA A 479 20.86 -14.62 21.29
CA ALA A 479 20.09 -15.10 20.14
C ALA A 479 19.60 -13.94 19.26
N GLN A 480 19.29 -12.78 19.83
CA GLN A 480 18.94 -11.58 19.06
C GLN A 480 20.13 -11.02 18.27
N VAL A 481 21.33 -10.99 18.87
CA VAL A 481 22.57 -10.56 18.20
C VAL A 481 22.92 -11.52 17.06
N GLU A 482 22.85 -12.82 17.30
CA GLU A 482 23.15 -13.86 16.31
C GLU A 482 22.22 -13.79 15.09
N GLY A 483 20.92 -13.55 15.30
CA GLY A 483 19.96 -13.38 14.20
C GLY A 483 19.88 -11.97 13.61
N GLY A 484 20.71 -11.04 14.07
CA GLY A 484 20.60 -9.62 13.75
C GLY A 484 21.34 -9.19 12.48
N VAL A 485 20.78 -9.41 11.29
CA VAL A 485 21.32 -8.82 10.03
C VAL A 485 20.46 -7.63 9.60
N HIS A 486 20.98 -6.39 9.69
CA HIS A 486 20.16 -5.17 9.53
C HIS A 486 20.52 -4.41 8.25
N SER A 487 19.52 -3.87 7.53
CA SER A 487 19.70 -3.27 6.18
C SER A 487 19.51 -1.75 6.09
N LEU A 488 19.65 -0.99 7.17
CA LEU A 488 19.62 0.47 7.11
C LEU A 488 20.98 1.01 6.68
N HIS A 489 21.04 1.77 5.57
CA HIS A 489 22.30 2.30 5.04
C HIS A 489 22.83 3.47 5.87
N SER A 490 21.95 4.34 6.38
CA SER A 490 22.29 5.50 7.21
C SER A 490 21.01 6.18 7.72
N PHE A 491 21.00 6.70 8.95
CA PHE A 491 19.97 7.61 9.46
C PHE A 491 20.63 8.81 10.15
N SER A 492 19.98 9.97 10.15
CA SER A 492 20.46 11.15 10.88
C SER A 492 19.30 11.84 11.59
N TYR A 493 19.55 12.35 12.79
CA TYR A 493 18.61 13.18 13.53
C TYR A 493 19.10 14.62 13.47
N ARG A 494 18.20 15.56 13.19
CA ARG A 494 18.51 17.00 13.16
C ARG A 494 17.95 17.65 14.42
N LEU A 495 18.82 18.15 15.29
CA LEU A 495 18.43 18.98 16.43
C LEU A 495 18.35 20.44 15.96
N VAL A 496 17.17 21.07 16.08
CA VAL A 496 16.96 22.45 15.63
C VAL A 496 16.91 23.39 16.84
N LYS A 497 17.63 24.52 16.74
CA LYS A 497 17.59 25.62 17.73
C LYS A 497 16.41 26.53 17.40
N HIS A 498 15.45 26.69 18.31
CA HIS A 498 14.34 27.65 18.14
C HIS A 498 14.71 28.99 18.77
N ASN A 499 14.70 30.07 17.97
CA ASN A 499 14.85 31.42 18.47
C ASN A 499 13.46 32.01 18.80
N ASN A 500 13.26 32.42 20.05
CA ASN A 500 12.22 33.34 20.55
C ASN A 500 10.75 33.19 20.09
N ARG A 501 10.30 32.00 19.72
CA ARG A 501 8.88 31.65 19.76
C ARG A 501 8.75 30.35 20.53
N ILE A 502 8.01 30.38 21.64
CA ILE A 502 7.61 29.19 22.37
C ILE A 502 6.76 28.37 21.40
N VAL A 503 7.37 27.36 20.79
CA VAL A 503 6.66 26.36 20.01
C VAL A 503 6.66 25.09 20.86
N ASN A 504 5.56 24.85 21.56
CA ASN A 504 5.37 23.64 22.36
C ASN A 504 5.21 22.44 21.41
N VAL A 505 6.32 21.81 21.04
CA VAL A 505 6.31 20.50 20.38
C VAL A 505 6.49 19.43 21.44
N ALA A 506 5.36 18.86 21.89
CA ALA A 506 5.37 17.69 22.73
C ALA A 506 5.47 16.42 21.85
N VAL A 507 6.69 15.98 21.52
CA VAL A 507 6.90 14.58 21.13
C VAL A 507 7.02 13.78 22.42
N MET A 508 5.98 13.01 22.78
CA MET A 508 5.87 12.37 24.09
C MET A 508 6.40 10.95 24.08
N ALA A 509 7.11 10.53 25.15
CA ALA A 509 7.58 9.17 25.50
C ALA A 509 6.45 8.11 25.68
N VAL A 510 5.32 8.28 25.00
CA VAL A 510 4.13 7.43 25.10
C VAL A 510 4.16 6.43 23.96
N GLY A 511 4.16 5.15 24.31
CA GLY A 511 4.12 4.06 23.34
C GLY A 511 4.01 2.71 24.05
N ARG A 512 4.08 1.65 23.26
CA ARG A 512 4.11 0.27 23.74
C ARG A 512 4.90 -0.58 22.77
N ALA A 513 5.57 -1.61 23.29
CA ALA A 513 6.18 -2.64 22.45
C ALA A 513 5.13 -3.24 21.49
N GLN A 514 5.47 -3.26 20.20
CA GLN A 514 4.48 -3.47 19.14
C GLN A 514 3.81 -4.84 19.23
N GLY A 515 4.58 -5.90 19.54
CA GLY A 515 4.04 -7.26 19.63
C GLY A 515 2.96 -7.37 20.71
N THR A 516 3.25 -6.87 21.91
CA THR A 516 2.27 -6.82 23.01
C THR A 516 1.06 -5.94 22.68
N ALA A 517 1.26 -4.80 22.02
CA ALA A 517 0.17 -3.92 21.62
C ALA A 517 -0.80 -4.61 20.66
N VAL A 518 -0.26 -5.24 19.61
CA VAL A 518 -1.04 -6.00 18.62
C VAL A 518 -1.81 -7.12 19.30
N TYR A 519 -1.16 -7.97 20.10
CA TYR A 519 -1.84 -9.07 20.79
C TYR A 519 -2.99 -8.60 21.68
N ARG A 520 -2.73 -7.65 22.58
CA ARG A 520 -3.73 -7.22 23.55
C ARG A 520 -4.92 -6.56 22.85
N VAL A 521 -4.68 -5.71 21.85
CA VAL A 521 -5.74 -5.05 21.10
C VAL A 521 -6.51 -6.03 20.23
N ALA A 522 -5.82 -6.92 19.51
CA ALA A 522 -6.45 -7.95 18.67
C ALA A 522 -7.33 -8.89 19.49
N LYS A 523 -6.86 -9.35 20.65
CA LYS A 523 -7.65 -10.18 21.57
C LYS A 523 -8.98 -9.53 21.96
N TYR A 524 -8.98 -8.21 22.25
CA TYR A 524 -10.21 -7.48 22.55
C TYR A 524 -11.07 -7.24 21.31
N ALA A 525 -10.49 -6.72 20.22
CA ALA A 525 -11.21 -6.38 19.00
C ALA A 525 -11.93 -7.58 18.38
N ARG A 526 -11.35 -8.78 18.53
CA ARG A 526 -11.96 -10.06 18.10
C ARG A 526 -13.29 -10.36 18.77
N THR A 527 -13.45 -10.02 20.06
CA THR A 527 -14.74 -10.18 20.77
C THR A 527 -15.87 -9.34 20.18
N ARG A 528 -15.55 -8.41 19.28
CA ARG A 528 -16.46 -7.50 18.58
C ARG A 528 -16.46 -7.70 17.06
N ASP A 529 -15.76 -8.73 16.58
CA ASP A 529 -15.56 -9.02 15.16
C ASP A 529 -15.01 -7.80 14.39
N ILE A 530 -13.99 -7.17 14.97
CA ILE A 530 -13.29 -6.03 14.35
C ILE A 530 -11.85 -6.43 14.01
N PRO A 531 -11.43 -6.37 12.73
CA PRO A 531 -10.07 -6.66 12.34
C PRO A 531 -9.09 -5.59 12.82
N VAL A 532 -7.86 -6.04 13.05
CA VAL A 532 -6.73 -5.20 13.51
C VAL A 532 -5.66 -5.13 12.45
N ILE A 533 -5.17 -3.93 12.17
CA ILE A 533 -4.04 -3.65 11.30
C ILE A 533 -2.83 -3.34 12.16
N ALA A 534 -1.78 -4.16 12.07
CA ALA A 534 -0.51 -3.91 12.76
C ALA A 534 0.32 -2.89 11.98
N ASP A 535 0.52 -1.70 12.55
CA ASP A 535 1.20 -0.59 11.91
C ASP A 535 2.43 -0.14 12.70
N GLY A 536 3.61 -0.37 12.12
CA GLY A 536 4.90 -0.06 12.74
C GLY A 536 5.72 -1.30 13.09
N GLY A 537 7.05 -1.14 13.07
CA GLY A 537 8.02 -2.18 13.42
C GLY A 537 8.26 -3.26 12.38
N ILE A 538 7.51 -3.32 11.28
CA ILE A 538 7.63 -4.39 10.26
C ILE A 538 8.89 -4.17 9.40
N ARG A 539 9.88 -5.07 9.55
CA ARG A 539 11.18 -4.98 8.86
C ARG A 539 11.38 -6.00 7.75
N ASP A 540 10.74 -7.15 7.85
CA ASP A 540 10.88 -8.30 6.96
C ASP A 540 9.63 -9.18 7.02
N VAL A 541 9.64 -10.27 6.25
CA VAL A 541 8.56 -11.26 6.17
C VAL A 541 8.29 -11.92 7.53
N GLY A 542 9.32 -12.25 8.31
CA GLY A 542 9.16 -12.89 9.62
C GLY A 542 8.35 -12.03 10.58
N TYR A 543 8.52 -10.71 10.51
CA TYR A 543 7.78 -9.76 11.34
C TYR A 543 6.31 -9.68 10.93
N ILE A 544 6.02 -9.84 9.63
CA ILE A 544 4.66 -9.94 9.14
C ILE A 544 4.00 -11.21 9.69
N THR A 545 4.66 -12.36 9.56
CA THR A 545 4.16 -13.64 10.08
C THR A 545 3.92 -13.58 11.58
N LYS A 546 4.84 -13.00 12.35
CA LYS A 546 4.69 -12.78 13.80
C LYS A 546 3.51 -11.87 14.12
N ALA A 547 3.33 -10.75 13.41
CA ALA A 547 2.18 -9.88 13.63
C ALA A 547 0.84 -10.59 13.38
N LEU A 548 0.76 -11.42 12.34
CA LEU A 548 -0.42 -12.23 12.03
C LEU A 548 -0.68 -13.29 13.11
N ALA A 549 0.37 -13.98 13.59
CA ALA A 549 0.28 -14.94 14.70
C ALA A 549 -0.17 -14.28 16.02
N LEU A 550 0.26 -13.03 16.27
CA LEU A 550 -0.22 -12.23 17.41
C LEU A 550 -1.68 -11.78 17.28
N GLY A 551 -2.33 -12.05 16.15
CA GLY A 551 -3.76 -11.82 15.95
C GLY A 551 -4.10 -10.63 15.06
N ALA A 552 -3.12 -9.97 14.44
CA ALA A 552 -3.41 -9.00 13.38
C ALA A 552 -4.15 -9.67 12.21
N SER A 553 -4.94 -8.88 11.49
CA SER A 553 -5.58 -9.29 10.24
C SER A 553 -4.77 -8.88 9.04
N THR A 554 -4.19 -7.69 9.08
CA THR A 554 -3.27 -7.20 8.06
C THR A 554 -2.11 -6.46 8.72
N VAL A 555 -1.05 -6.21 7.95
CA VAL A 555 0.08 -5.38 8.34
C VAL A 555 0.19 -4.16 7.45
N MET A 556 0.50 -3.02 8.06
CA MET A 556 0.78 -1.78 7.34
C MET A 556 2.29 -1.57 7.22
N MET A 557 2.74 -1.31 5.98
CA MET A 557 4.15 -1.24 5.62
C MET A 557 4.51 0.15 5.11
N GLY A 558 5.47 0.80 5.77
CA GLY A 558 6.08 2.06 5.33
C GLY A 558 7.46 1.82 4.72
N GLY A 559 8.47 1.68 5.58
CA GLY A 559 9.88 1.61 5.17
C GLY A 559 10.20 0.45 4.21
N LEU A 560 9.47 -0.67 4.29
CA LEU A 560 9.61 -1.77 3.34
C LEU A 560 9.31 -1.35 1.89
N LEU A 561 8.36 -0.42 1.71
CA LEU A 561 7.85 0.00 0.39
C LEU A 561 8.48 1.32 -0.10
N ALA A 562 8.98 2.17 0.79
CA ALA A 562 9.51 3.50 0.44
C ALA A 562 10.67 3.51 -0.57
N GLY A 563 11.46 2.42 -0.64
CA GLY A 563 12.58 2.28 -1.59
C GLY A 563 12.20 1.72 -2.96
N THR A 564 10.91 1.48 -3.21
CA THR A 564 10.44 0.83 -4.45
C THR A 564 10.23 1.83 -5.58
N THR A 565 10.13 1.34 -6.81
CA THR A 565 9.95 2.18 -8.01
C THR A 565 8.66 3.01 -7.95
N GLU A 566 7.57 2.41 -7.48
CA GLU A 566 6.22 2.96 -7.41
C GLU A 566 6.02 3.91 -6.22
N ALA A 567 6.92 3.91 -5.24
CA ALA A 567 6.90 4.89 -4.16
C ALA A 567 7.20 6.30 -4.71
N PRO A 568 6.51 7.35 -4.25
CA PRO A 568 6.75 8.71 -4.73
C PRO A 568 8.19 9.20 -4.51
N GLY A 569 8.63 10.11 -5.38
CA GLY A 569 9.95 10.73 -5.31
C GLY A 569 10.98 10.13 -6.26
N GLU A 570 12.01 10.92 -6.54
CA GLU A 570 13.06 10.59 -7.49
C GLU A 570 14.20 9.79 -6.84
N TYR A 571 14.79 8.89 -7.62
CA TYR A 571 16.03 8.23 -7.21
C TYR A 571 17.21 9.19 -7.32
N PHE A 572 18.15 9.07 -6.40
CA PHE A 572 19.45 9.74 -6.47
C PHE A 572 20.58 8.79 -6.08
N TRP A 573 21.80 9.12 -6.46
CA TRP A 573 22.98 8.35 -6.11
C TRP A 573 23.59 8.89 -4.82
N GLY A 574 23.76 8.01 -3.83
CA GLY A 574 24.42 8.35 -2.59
C GLY A 574 25.95 8.45 -2.76
N PRO A 575 26.67 9.01 -1.77
CA PRO A 575 28.13 9.17 -1.81
C PRO A 575 28.89 7.86 -2.02
N SER A 576 28.29 6.73 -1.63
CA SER A 576 28.82 5.36 -1.77
C SER A 576 28.55 4.72 -3.14
N GLY A 577 27.95 5.44 -4.09
CA GLY A 577 27.53 4.89 -5.39
C GLY A 577 26.28 4.01 -5.32
N VAL A 578 25.58 3.98 -4.18
CA VAL A 578 24.33 3.24 -4.00
C VAL A 578 23.14 4.10 -4.45
N ARG A 579 22.19 3.52 -5.18
CA ARG A 579 20.95 4.19 -5.58
C ARG A 579 19.96 4.24 -4.42
N LEU A 580 19.45 5.44 -4.11
CA LEU A 580 18.63 5.73 -2.93
C LEU A 580 17.35 6.50 -3.28
N LYS A 581 16.33 6.39 -2.42
CA LYS A 581 15.16 7.28 -2.34
C LYS A 581 15.06 7.93 -0.97
N LYS A 582 14.45 9.12 -0.92
CA LYS A 582 14.15 9.81 0.35
C LYS A 582 12.96 9.12 1.03
N TYR A 583 13.05 8.96 2.35
CA TYR A 583 11.98 8.41 3.17
C TYR A 583 11.85 9.24 4.44
N ARG A 584 10.65 9.72 4.74
CA ARG A 584 10.42 10.64 5.87
C ARG A 584 9.10 10.38 6.57
N GLY A 585 9.08 10.67 7.86
CA GLY A 585 7.89 10.50 8.70
C GLY A 585 7.03 11.74 8.60
N MET A 586 5.71 11.58 8.71
CA MET A 586 4.81 12.73 8.69
C MET A 586 5.12 13.73 9.81
N GLY A 587 5.68 13.28 10.94
CA GLY A 587 6.15 14.14 12.01
C GLY A 587 7.53 14.78 11.82
N SER A 588 8.17 14.65 10.65
CA SER A 588 9.44 15.33 10.36
C SER A 588 9.22 16.75 9.86
N LEU A 589 10.20 17.63 10.09
CA LEU A 589 10.18 19.01 9.57
C LEU A 589 10.02 19.03 8.05
N ASP A 590 10.75 18.16 7.34
CA ASP A 590 10.67 18.07 5.88
C ASP A 590 9.23 17.83 5.39
N ALA A 591 8.45 17.00 6.11
CA ALA A 591 7.06 16.73 5.77
C ALA A 591 6.13 17.91 6.13
N MET A 592 6.41 18.60 7.23
CA MET A 592 5.66 19.77 7.72
C MET A 592 5.93 21.04 6.92
N GLU A 593 7.13 21.19 6.37
CA GLU A 593 7.51 22.28 5.46
C GLU A 593 6.97 22.06 4.05
N ALA A 594 6.84 20.80 3.61
CA ALA A 594 6.28 20.49 2.30
C ALA A 594 4.82 20.95 2.17
N HIS A 595 3.96 20.61 3.13
CA HIS A 595 2.57 21.05 3.14
C HIS A 595 2.03 21.28 4.57
N ALA A 596 1.14 22.27 4.71
CA ALA A 596 0.59 22.71 6.00
C ALA A 596 -0.20 21.61 6.74
N THR A 597 -0.77 20.65 6.02
CA THR A 597 -1.60 19.58 6.57
C THR A 597 -0.85 18.71 7.58
N SER A 598 0.43 18.42 7.33
CA SER A 598 1.24 17.68 8.30
C SER A 598 1.57 18.52 9.53
N ARG A 599 1.88 19.80 9.34
CA ARG A 599 2.11 20.74 10.45
C ARG A 599 0.90 20.82 11.37
N ASP A 600 -0.29 20.93 10.80
CA ASP A 600 -1.53 21.02 11.56
C ASP A 600 -1.86 19.73 12.34
N ARG A 601 -1.20 18.60 12.06
CA ARG A 601 -1.35 17.37 12.87
C ARG A 601 -0.56 17.41 14.19
N TYR A 602 0.59 18.09 14.20
CA TYR A 602 1.52 18.10 15.34
C TYR A 602 1.52 19.40 16.13
N PHE A 603 0.95 20.49 15.58
CA PHE A 603 0.88 21.79 16.25
C PHE A 603 -0.56 22.21 16.61
N THR A 604 -0.79 22.52 17.88
CA THR A 604 -2.00 23.19 18.36
C THR A 604 -1.76 24.70 18.38
N LYS A 605 -2.50 25.49 17.58
CA LYS A 605 -2.53 26.95 17.77
C LYS A 605 -3.30 27.25 19.05
N TYR A 606 -2.59 27.51 20.15
CA TYR A 606 -3.22 28.21 21.27
C TYR A 606 -3.42 29.66 20.87
N GLY A 607 -4.64 30.17 20.98
CA GLY A 607 -4.94 31.58 20.77
C GLY A 607 -4.24 32.46 21.82
N PRO A 608 -4.09 33.76 21.58
CA PRO A 608 -3.29 34.67 22.42
C PRO A 608 -3.82 34.87 23.87
N ASN A 609 -4.91 34.22 24.27
CA ASN A 609 -5.60 34.48 25.55
C ASN A 609 -5.51 33.33 26.58
N PHE A 610 -4.56 32.39 26.46
CA PHE A 610 -4.39 31.36 27.50
C PHE A 610 -3.57 31.93 28.68
N CYS A 611 -4.27 32.38 29.72
CA CYS A 611 -3.69 32.99 30.93
C CYS A 611 -3.08 31.91 31.85
N TRP A 612 -1.78 32.02 32.13
CA TRP A 612 -0.95 31.05 32.88
C TRP A 612 -1.15 31.03 34.41
N LEU A 613 -2.30 31.49 34.93
CA LEU A 613 -2.49 31.70 36.37
C LEU A 613 -3.36 30.64 37.09
N GLN A 614 -3.84 29.59 36.40
CA GLN A 614 -4.74 28.60 37.02
C GLN A 614 -4.08 27.28 37.51
N LEU A 615 -2.75 27.14 37.44
CA LEU A 615 -2.04 25.90 37.84
C LEU A 615 -1.19 26.02 39.13
N ILE A 616 -1.27 27.12 39.88
CA ILE A 616 -0.44 27.37 41.09
C ILE A 616 -0.97 26.79 42.43
N PRO A 617 -2.15 26.13 42.59
CA PRO A 617 -2.49 25.58 43.92
C PRO A 617 -1.70 24.32 44.33
N CYS A 618 -1.12 23.55 43.40
CA CYS A 618 -0.54 22.23 43.74
C CYS A 618 0.95 22.24 44.15
N LEU A 619 1.68 23.35 44.02
CA LEU A 619 3.13 23.38 44.26
C LEU A 619 3.56 23.98 45.61
N ARG A 620 2.62 24.36 46.49
CA ARG A 620 2.97 24.98 47.80
C ARG A 620 3.39 24.00 48.91
N ASN A 621 3.31 22.68 48.71
CA ASN A 621 3.54 21.70 49.78
C ASN A 621 4.78 20.81 49.62
N LEU A 622 5.69 21.10 48.69
CA LEU A 622 6.96 20.37 48.58
C LEU A 622 8.09 21.18 49.22
N SER A 623 8.27 20.99 50.53
CA SER A 623 9.51 21.34 51.22
C SER A 623 10.60 20.37 50.75
N VAL A 624 11.46 20.83 49.85
CA VAL A 624 12.68 20.11 49.47
C VAL A 624 13.76 20.46 50.48
N LYS A 625 14.13 19.50 51.34
CA LYS A 625 15.37 19.56 52.12
C LYS A 625 16.54 19.37 51.15
N THR A 626 17.37 20.39 51.01
CA THR A 626 18.68 20.30 50.37
C THR A 626 19.60 19.46 51.25
N GLY A 627 20.03 18.31 50.75
CA GLY A 627 21.06 17.46 51.33
C GLY A 627 22.13 17.19 50.28
N GLU A 628 23.37 17.44 50.67
CA GLU A 628 24.62 17.29 49.93
C GLU A 628 24.82 15.89 49.36
N TYR A 629 25.48 15.78 48.21
CA TYR A 629 26.68 14.93 48.05
C TYR A 629 27.43 15.32 46.76
N ILE A 630 28.59 15.94 47.00
CA ILE A 630 29.82 15.97 46.19
C ILE A 630 30.32 14.50 46.17
N SER A 631 30.84 13.85 45.12
CA SER A 631 31.80 14.16 44.04
C SER A 631 31.54 13.28 42.81
#